data_AF-A0A7J9VIM1-F1
#
_entry.id   AF-A0A7J9VIM1-F1
#
_cell.length_a   1.000
_cell.length_b   1.000
_cell.length_c   1.000
_cell.angle_alpha   90.00
_cell.angle_beta   90.00
_cell.angle_gamma   90.00
#
_symmetry.space_group_name_H-M   'P 1'
#
loop_
_entity.id
_entity.type
_entity.pdbx_description
1 polymer ?
#
loop_
_entity_poly.entity_id
_entity_poly.type
_entity_poly.pdbx_seq_one_letter_code
_entity_poly.pdbx_strand_id
1 'polypeptide(L)'
;MPQEPDDARSLLAALIALPGSGLRSVIRSAAMTPGRLTIIAIGLAVLTALASITASLAVRDRSDTMAELTERREPLAAAAQQVYRALSDADATAASAFLATGEEPAELRQRYEDDIAMAGSSLSKAASDPAATLRMTAQIDVISQQLPVYTGLVETARANNRQGFPVGASYLREASALMRSVILPAAEELYRTDTERVAEQQDDAGGFPVLAMLVVVALLAALVSTQRYLTRRTNRVLNVGLVLATVAIGIGVLWSVAALTVQSVLIGAGKDDGTEQVDLLVKARIAALKARADETLTLVARGDGGGYEQEFILLSSRLAGDDGSGGWLAEVKATATDGTRLASEVSAAQDSAVQWLRAHADVRELDNAGDYGDAVRLAIDGGNPDGAAVAFVALDDHLRAAIDEARQSFFDDTTAASRALTLLAPGWIVLGVVAALGVGAGIRERLREYR
;
A
#
# COMPACT_ATOMS: atom_id res chain seq x y z
N MET A 1 37.44 37.25 33.51
CA MET A 1 36.31 37.08 32.56
C MET A 1 35.76 35.67 32.72
N PRO A 2 34.44 35.46 32.58
CA PRO A 2 33.64 34.82 33.63
C PRO A 2 32.92 33.51 33.23
N GLN A 3 32.27 32.89 34.24
CA GLN A 3 31.15 31.90 34.22
C GLN A 3 31.52 30.48 33.79
N GLU A 4 31.02 29.36 34.35
CA GLU A 4 29.95 28.92 35.28
C GLU A 4 30.35 27.45 35.69
N PRO A 5 29.73 26.66 36.62
CA PRO A 5 28.28 26.55 36.88
C PRO A 5 27.86 26.27 38.35
N ASP A 6 26.64 26.61 38.76
CA ASP A 6 25.97 25.86 39.85
C ASP A 6 24.42 25.86 39.79
N ASP A 7 23.84 26.12 38.61
CA ASP A 7 22.39 26.34 38.50
C ASP A 7 21.56 25.05 38.38
N ALA A 8 22.18 23.92 38.01
CA ALA A 8 21.47 22.64 37.93
C ALA A 8 21.15 22.04 39.32
N ARG A 9 21.97 22.33 40.33
CA ARG A 9 21.75 21.89 41.72
C ARG A 9 20.77 22.81 42.45
N SER A 10 20.66 24.08 42.05
CA SER A 10 19.71 25.05 42.59
C SER A 10 18.26 24.74 42.18
N LEU A 11 18.05 24.31 40.92
CA LEU A 11 16.72 23.97 40.38
C LEU A 11 16.15 22.66 40.95
N LEU A 12 16.98 21.66 41.24
CA LEU A 12 16.54 20.43 41.90
C LEU A 12 16.29 20.63 43.41
N ALA A 13 17.03 21.53 44.06
CA ALA A 13 16.75 21.93 45.44
C ALA A 13 15.43 22.73 45.56
N ALA A 14 15.09 23.53 44.54
CA ALA A 14 13.81 24.25 44.47
C ALA A 14 12.59 23.33 44.28
N LEU A 15 12.76 22.16 43.65
CA LEU A 15 11.70 21.16 43.47
C LEU A 15 11.43 20.30 44.72
N ILE A 16 12.39 20.21 45.65
CA ILE A 16 12.26 19.41 46.89
C ILE A 16 11.83 20.28 48.09
N ALA A 17 11.93 21.61 47.99
CA ALA A 17 11.41 22.54 48.98
C ALA A 17 9.96 22.94 48.71
N LEU A 18 9.05 21.97 48.49
CA LEU A 18 7.63 22.22 48.70
C LEU A 18 7.42 22.44 50.21
N PRO A 19 7.02 23.64 50.66
CA PRO A 19 6.93 23.91 52.08
C PRO A 19 5.84 22.99 52.65
N GLY A 20 6.19 22.17 53.65
CA GLY A 20 5.26 21.25 54.32
C GLY A 20 4.03 21.93 54.94
N SER A 21 3.98 23.26 54.95
CA SER A 21 2.81 24.08 55.26
C SER A 21 1.75 24.07 54.16
N GLY A 22 2.11 23.88 52.88
CA GLY A 22 1.18 23.75 51.75
C GLY A 22 0.43 22.42 51.73
N LEU A 23 1.13 21.30 51.98
CA LEU A 23 0.46 20.01 52.15
C LEU A 23 -0.44 19.98 53.39
N ARG A 24 -0.01 20.58 54.51
CA ARG A 24 -0.85 20.63 55.73
C ARG A 24 -2.05 21.55 55.58
N SER A 25 -1.96 22.66 54.84
CA SER A 25 -3.13 23.53 54.58
C SER A 25 -4.11 22.89 53.59
N VAL A 26 -3.63 22.15 52.59
CA VAL A 26 -4.45 21.33 51.69
C VAL A 26 -5.18 20.23 52.48
N ILE A 27 -4.49 19.54 53.40
CA ILE A 27 -5.10 18.49 54.26
C ILE A 27 -6.10 19.08 55.27
N ARG A 28 -5.81 20.25 55.87
CA ARG A 28 -6.73 20.90 56.83
C ARG A 28 -7.96 21.51 56.14
N SER A 29 -7.80 22.03 54.92
CA SER A 29 -8.90 22.51 54.09
C SER A 29 -9.75 21.35 53.54
N ALA A 30 -9.15 20.17 53.29
CA ALA A 30 -9.85 18.93 52.91
C ALA A 30 -10.75 18.34 54.03
N ALA A 31 -10.67 18.84 55.27
CA ALA A 31 -11.58 18.48 56.35
C ALA A 31 -12.88 19.31 56.36
N MET A 32 -12.88 20.49 55.72
CA MET A 32 -14.07 21.34 55.57
C MET A 32 -14.78 21.02 54.25
N THR A 33 -16.11 20.95 54.25
CA THR A 33 -16.96 20.66 53.08
C THR A 33 -16.60 21.43 51.80
N PRO A 34 -16.16 22.71 51.86
CA PRO A 34 -15.71 23.46 50.68
C PRO A 34 -14.37 22.99 50.08
N GLY A 35 -13.39 22.57 50.89
CA GLY A 35 -12.05 22.21 50.41
C GLY A 35 -11.98 20.86 49.69
N ARG A 36 -12.86 19.91 50.04
CA ARG A 36 -13.01 18.65 49.29
C ARG A 36 -13.53 18.88 47.87
N LEU A 37 -14.45 19.84 47.68
CA LEU A 37 -15.00 20.15 46.37
C LEU A 37 -13.96 20.79 45.45
N THR A 38 -13.07 21.63 45.97
CA THR A 38 -11.95 22.21 45.21
C THR A 38 -10.92 21.16 44.78
N ILE A 39 -10.59 20.19 45.62
CA ILE A 39 -9.67 19.09 45.27
C ILE A 39 -10.28 18.22 44.15
N ILE A 40 -11.56 17.89 44.25
CA ILE A 40 -12.28 17.14 43.20
C ILE A 40 -12.31 17.94 41.89
N ALA A 41 -12.49 19.26 41.96
CA ALA A 41 -12.46 20.16 40.80
C ALA A 41 -11.12 20.12 40.06
N ILE A 42 -10.04 20.27 40.81
CA ILE A 42 -8.67 20.28 40.27
C ILE A 42 -8.36 18.90 39.69
N GLY A 43 -8.72 17.82 40.38
CA GLY A 43 -8.54 16.46 39.89
C GLY A 43 -9.27 16.19 38.57
N LEU A 44 -10.53 16.62 38.45
CA LEU A 44 -11.31 16.50 37.21
C LEU A 44 -10.75 17.35 36.07
N ALA A 45 -10.30 18.58 36.35
CA ALA A 45 -9.69 19.45 35.34
C ALA A 45 -8.39 18.84 34.80
N VAL A 46 -7.53 18.31 35.67
CA VAL A 46 -6.28 17.64 35.31
C VAL A 46 -6.54 16.36 34.51
N LEU A 47 -7.48 15.52 34.93
CA LEU A 47 -7.87 14.30 34.19
C LEU A 47 -8.46 14.64 32.81
N THR A 48 -9.24 15.71 32.69
CA THR A 48 -9.81 16.15 31.40
C THR A 48 -8.72 16.64 30.45
N ALA A 49 -7.73 17.38 30.97
CA ALA A 49 -6.58 17.83 30.19
C ALA A 49 -5.72 16.64 29.74
N LEU A 50 -5.40 15.71 30.64
CA LEU A 50 -4.65 14.49 30.34
C LEU A 50 -5.36 13.63 29.28
N ALA A 51 -6.66 13.42 29.41
CA ALA A 51 -7.45 12.67 28.43
C ALA A 51 -7.44 13.35 27.06
N SER A 52 -7.59 14.67 27.00
CA SER A 52 -7.60 15.43 25.75
C SER A 52 -6.22 15.42 25.07
N ILE A 53 -5.14 15.56 25.85
CA ILE A 53 -3.77 15.53 25.34
C ILE A 53 -3.41 14.14 24.84
N THR A 54 -3.66 13.09 25.63
CA THR A 54 -3.36 11.70 25.22
C THR A 54 -4.19 11.26 24.02
N ALA A 55 -5.47 11.63 23.95
CA ALA A 55 -6.29 11.41 22.76
C ALA A 55 -5.75 12.17 21.55
N SER A 56 -5.34 13.44 21.70
CA SER A 56 -4.79 14.23 20.60
C SER A 56 -3.43 13.71 20.11
N LEU A 57 -2.57 13.23 21.01
CA LEU A 57 -1.28 12.66 20.63
C LEU A 57 -1.46 11.32 19.91
N ALA A 58 -2.35 10.46 20.42
CA ALA A 58 -2.67 9.19 19.77
C ALA A 58 -3.24 9.36 18.35
N VAL A 59 -4.01 10.43 18.10
CA VAL A 59 -4.50 10.74 16.75
C VAL A 59 -3.39 11.32 15.86
N ARG A 60 -2.48 12.14 16.42
CA ARG A 60 -1.39 12.77 15.65
C ARG A 60 -0.30 11.78 15.23
N ASP A 61 0.16 10.91 16.13
CA ASP A 61 1.14 9.86 15.79
C ASP A 61 0.63 9.02 14.60
N ARG A 62 -0.67 8.70 14.61
CA ARG A 62 -1.31 7.95 13.53
C ARG A 62 -1.38 8.73 12.21
N SER A 63 -1.56 10.05 12.24
CA SER A 63 -1.55 10.89 11.03
C SER A 63 -0.14 11.07 10.45
N ASP A 64 0.87 11.25 11.29
CA ASP A 64 2.25 11.45 10.85
C ASP A 64 2.83 10.17 10.22
N THR A 65 2.50 8.99 10.77
CA THR A 65 2.91 7.71 10.17
C THR A 65 2.22 7.43 8.83
N MET A 66 0.95 7.83 8.67
CA MET A 66 0.24 7.71 7.39
C MET A 66 0.79 8.64 6.31
N ALA A 67 1.19 9.87 6.69
CA ALA A 67 1.85 10.81 5.79
C ALA A 67 3.22 10.30 5.31
N GLU A 68 4.02 9.69 6.20
CA GLU A 68 5.31 9.12 5.85
C GLU A 68 5.20 7.90 4.91
N LEU A 69 4.19 7.05 5.11
CA LEU A 69 3.91 5.91 4.22
C LEU A 69 3.46 6.36 2.82
N THR A 70 2.63 7.40 2.74
CA THR A 70 2.05 7.89 1.48
C THR A 70 3.03 8.77 0.68
N GLU A 71 3.75 9.69 1.32
CA GLU A 71 4.63 10.63 0.60
C GLU A 71 5.99 10.03 0.20
N ARG A 72 6.46 8.94 0.85
CA ARG A 72 7.80 8.41 0.60
C ARG A 72 7.86 6.95 0.15
N ARG A 73 6.96 6.07 0.58
CA ARG A 73 7.12 4.62 0.34
C ARG A 73 6.32 4.09 -0.83
N GLU A 74 5.11 4.60 -1.06
CA GLU A 74 4.33 4.27 -2.25
C GLU A 74 5.10 4.51 -3.57
N PRO A 75 5.88 5.61 -3.74
CA PRO A 75 6.64 5.84 -4.97
C PRO A 75 7.84 4.89 -5.18
N LEU A 76 8.33 4.21 -4.13
CA LEU A 76 9.44 3.26 -4.18
C LEU A 76 8.95 1.84 -4.52
N ALA A 77 7.85 1.41 -3.90
CA ALA A 77 7.17 0.16 -4.26
C ALA A 77 6.70 0.17 -5.71
N ALA A 78 6.15 1.30 -6.15
CA ALA A 78 5.82 1.52 -7.55
C ALA A 78 7.04 1.42 -8.47
N ALA A 79 8.22 1.89 -8.03
CA ALA A 79 9.44 1.82 -8.82
C ALA A 79 9.96 0.38 -8.96
N ALA A 80 10.00 -0.41 -7.88
CA ALA A 80 10.42 -1.81 -7.92
C ALA A 80 9.55 -2.65 -8.86
N GLN A 81 8.23 -2.43 -8.80
CA GLN A 81 7.31 -3.09 -9.72
C GLN A 81 7.49 -2.62 -11.17
N GLN A 82 7.72 -1.32 -11.38
CA GLN A 82 7.95 -0.78 -12.71
C GLN A 82 9.21 -1.38 -13.36
N VAL A 83 10.26 -1.65 -12.57
CA VAL A 83 11.46 -2.39 -13.03
C VAL A 83 11.06 -3.75 -13.58
N TYR A 84 10.33 -4.56 -12.82
CA TYR A 84 9.89 -5.89 -13.27
C TYR A 84 9.08 -5.81 -14.56
N ARG A 85 8.07 -4.92 -14.58
CA ARG A 85 7.16 -4.76 -15.71
C ARG A 85 7.88 -4.38 -16.99
N ALA A 86 8.71 -3.33 -16.92
CA ALA A 86 9.44 -2.83 -18.07
C ALA A 86 10.46 -3.87 -18.60
N LEU A 87 11.16 -4.58 -17.72
CA LEU A 87 12.09 -5.63 -18.13
C LEU A 87 11.38 -6.82 -18.80
N SER A 88 10.22 -7.20 -18.28
CA SER A 88 9.42 -8.29 -18.87
C SER A 88 8.82 -7.89 -20.22
N ASP A 89 8.37 -6.65 -20.39
CA ASP A 89 7.86 -6.14 -21.68
C ASP A 89 8.99 -5.99 -22.71
N ALA A 90 10.18 -5.54 -22.27
CA ALA A 90 11.35 -5.47 -23.13
C ALA A 90 11.74 -6.85 -23.70
N ASP A 91 11.69 -7.93 -22.90
CA ASP A 91 12.01 -9.29 -23.37
C ASP A 91 11.00 -9.81 -24.40
N ALA A 92 9.71 -9.65 -24.12
CA ALA A 92 8.64 -10.05 -25.03
C ALA A 92 8.68 -9.24 -26.34
N THR A 93 8.95 -7.94 -26.25
CA THR A 93 9.09 -7.04 -27.39
C THR A 93 10.32 -7.39 -28.22
N ALA A 94 11.48 -7.65 -27.59
CA ALA A 94 12.69 -8.05 -28.29
C ALA A 94 12.51 -9.39 -29.04
N ALA A 95 11.84 -10.36 -28.42
CA ALA A 95 11.52 -11.62 -29.06
C ALA A 95 10.58 -11.41 -30.27
N SER A 96 9.53 -10.60 -30.11
CA SER A 96 8.54 -10.33 -31.18
C SER A 96 9.18 -9.61 -32.36
N ALA A 97 10.02 -8.61 -32.07
CA ALA A 97 10.76 -7.85 -33.07
C ALA A 97 11.75 -8.72 -33.87
N PHE A 98 12.32 -9.75 -33.23
CA PHE A 98 13.24 -10.68 -33.89
C PHE A 98 12.55 -11.57 -34.93
N LEU A 99 11.29 -11.96 -34.70
CA LEU A 99 10.53 -12.77 -35.65
C LEU A 99 10.21 -12.05 -36.96
N ALA A 100 10.18 -10.70 -36.95
CA ALA A 100 9.99 -9.94 -38.17
C ALA A 100 11.14 -10.22 -39.15
N THR A 101 10.82 -10.87 -40.28
CA THR A 101 11.79 -11.13 -41.34
C THR A 101 12.15 -9.84 -42.07
N GLY A 102 13.41 -9.42 -42.00
CA GLY A 102 13.92 -8.25 -42.72
C GLY A 102 14.17 -7.05 -41.80
N GLU A 103 13.55 -5.91 -42.12
CA GLU A 103 13.69 -4.69 -41.32
C GLU A 103 12.74 -4.74 -40.12
N GLU A 104 13.32 -4.54 -38.94
CA GLU A 104 12.58 -4.56 -37.67
C GLU A 104 11.56 -3.41 -37.61
N PRO A 105 10.30 -3.67 -37.20
CA PRO A 105 9.29 -2.62 -37.06
C PRO A 105 9.78 -1.51 -36.12
N ALA A 106 9.67 -0.26 -36.56
CA ALA A 106 10.16 0.90 -35.81
C ALA A 106 9.43 1.05 -34.46
N GLU A 107 8.16 0.68 -34.41
CA GLU A 107 7.32 0.74 -33.22
C GLU A 107 7.79 -0.24 -32.14
N LEU A 108 8.11 -1.48 -32.51
CA LEU A 108 8.65 -2.49 -31.57
C LEU A 108 10.05 -2.10 -31.09
N ARG A 109 10.86 -1.52 -31.97
CA ARG A 109 12.16 -0.96 -31.60
C ARG A 109 12.00 0.12 -30.53
N GLN A 110 11.13 1.10 -30.77
CA GLN A 110 10.91 2.20 -29.84
C GLN A 110 10.39 1.70 -28.49
N ARG A 111 9.42 0.78 -28.50
CA ARG A 111 8.87 0.18 -27.28
C ARG A 111 9.95 -0.50 -26.44
N TYR A 112 10.81 -1.31 -27.06
CA TYR A 112 11.94 -1.95 -26.39
C TYR A 112 12.88 -0.91 -25.74
N GLU A 113 13.23 0.16 -26.46
CA GLU A 113 14.13 1.19 -25.94
C GLU A 113 13.49 1.97 -24.78
N ASP A 114 12.21 2.31 -24.90
CA ASP A 114 11.44 2.99 -23.86
C ASP A 114 11.35 2.12 -22.59
N ASP A 115 11.11 0.82 -22.73
CA ASP A 115 11.08 -0.13 -21.63
C ASP A 115 12.43 -0.26 -20.92
N ILE A 116 13.54 -0.34 -21.68
CA ILE A 116 14.89 -0.38 -21.08
C ILE A 116 15.20 0.93 -20.35
N ALA A 117 14.81 2.08 -20.90
CA ALA A 117 14.97 3.38 -20.24
C ALA A 117 14.09 3.50 -18.98
N MET A 118 12.86 3.00 -19.03
CA MET A 118 11.93 2.98 -17.91
C MET A 118 12.43 2.07 -16.78
N ALA A 119 12.97 0.89 -17.12
CA ALA A 119 13.58 -0.02 -16.17
C ALA A 119 14.81 0.60 -15.50
N GLY A 120 15.71 1.22 -16.28
CA GLY A 120 16.91 1.87 -15.74
C GLY A 120 16.59 3.07 -14.82
N SER A 121 15.63 3.92 -15.20
CA SER A 121 15.21 5.06 -14.37
C SER A 121 14.50 4.61 -13.08
N SER A 122 13.63 3.60 -13.17
CA SER A 122 12.94 3.03 -12.01
C SER A 122 13.91 2.31 -11.06
N LEU A 123 14.91 1.60 -11.60
CA LEU A 123 15.96 0.96 -10.81
C LEU A 123 16.83 2.01 -10.09
N SER A 124 17.17 3.11 -10.76
CA SER A 124 17.90 4.22 -10.14
C SER A 124 17.09 4.86 -9.00
N LYS A 125 15.77 5.01 -9.17
CA LYS A 125 14.88 5.48 -8.11
C LYS A 125 14.84 4.52 -6.93
N ALA A 126 14.75 3.21 -7.17
CA ALA A 126 14.81 2.20 -6.11
C ALA A 126 16.19 2.20 -5.39
N ALA A 127 17.29 2.37 -6.14
CA ALA A 127 18.64 2.47 -5.59
C ALA A 127 18.89 3.74 -4.76
N SER A 128 18.08 4.78 -4.96
CA SER A 128 18.17 6.02 -4.20
C SER A 128 17.53 5.94 -2.82
N ASP A 129 16.90 4.82 -2.45
CA ASP A 129 16.28 4.64 -1.13
C ASP A 129 17.35 4.59 -0.02
N PRO A 130 17.41 5.60 0.87
CA PRO A 130 18.34 5.61 1.99
C PRO A 130 18.03 4.53 3.05
N ALA A 131 16.85 3.91 2.99
CA ALA A 131 16.42 2.84 3.87
C ALA A 131 16.57 1.44 3.23
N ALA A 132 17.22 1.33 2.08
CA ALA A 132 17.43 0.06 1.38
C ALA A 132 18.19 -0.95 2.26
N THR A 133 17.65 -2.17 2.34
CA THR A 133 18.29 -3.27 3.06
C THR A 133 19.39 -3.92 2.22
N LEU A 134 20.31 -4.65 2.86
CA LEU A 134 21.34 -5.42 2.15
C LEU A 134 20.75 -6.39 1.10
N ARG A 135 19.57 -6.96 1.38
CA ARG A 135 18.87 -7.83 0.42
C ARG A 135 18.41 -7.06 -0.81
N MET A 136 17.84 -5.86 -0.64
CA MET A 136 17.40 -5.01 -1.75
C MET A 136 18.60 -4.52 -2.58
N THR A 137 19.66 -4.06 -1.91
CA THR A 137 20.90 -3.65 -2.58
C THR A 137 21.50 -4.78 -3.42
N ALA A 138 21.51 -6.02 -2.89
CA ALA A 138 21.98 -7.17 -3.65
C ALA A 138 21.17 -7.43 -4.93
N GLN A 139 19.85 -7.30 -4.89
CA GLN A 139 19.03 -7.46 -6.11
C GLN A 139 19.23 -6.32 -7.09
N ILE A 140 19.33 -5.09 -6.60
CA ILE A 140 19.63 -3.92 -7.44
C ILE A 140 20.99 -4.09 -8.13
N ASP A 141 21.99 -4.61 -7.43
CA ASP A 141 23.31 -4.90 -7.97
C ASP A 141 23.26 -5.97 -9.06
N VAL A 142 22.49 -7.05 -8.87
CA VAL A 142 22.28 -8.09 -9.89
C VAL A 142 21.67 -7.47 -11.15
N ILE A 143 20.57 -6.74 -11.02
CA ILE A 143 19.90 -6.11 -12.18
C ILE A 143 20.85 -5.13 -12.87
N SER A 144 21.53 -4.27 -12.10
CA SER A 144 22.44 -3.25 -12.64
C SER A 144 23.62 -3.83 -13.41
N GLN A 145 24.14 -4.99 -12.97
CA GLN A 145 25.26 -5.67 -13.64
C GLN A 145 24.81 -6.47 -14.88
N GLN A 146 23.65 -7.10 -14.82
CA GLN A 146 23.19 -8.00 -15.89
C GLN A 146 22.41 -7.29 -16.99
N LEU A 147 21.77 -6.15 -16.71
CA LEU A 147 21.00 -5.41 -17.71
C LEU A 147 21.84 -4.96 -18.92
N PRO A 148 23.08 -4.45 -18.76
CA PRO A 148 23.95 -4.16 -19.90
C PRO A 148 24.37 -5.39 -20.71
N VAL A 149 24.51 -6.55 -20.05
CA VAL A 149 24.83 -7.83 -20.72
C VAL A 149 23.65 -8.27 -21.58
N TYR A 150 22.44 -8.22 -21.01
CA TYR A 150 21.20 -8.51 -21.71
C TYR A 150 21.04 -7.62 -22.95
N THR A 151 21.15 -6.29 -22.81
CA THR A 151 20.98 -5.39 -23.96
C THR A 151 22.05 -5.64 -25.03
N GLY A 152 23.30 -5.92 -24.64
CA GLY A 152 24.36 -6.31 -25.58
C GLY A 152 24.06 -7.59 -26.36
N LEU A 153 23.48 -8.61 -25.72
CA LEU A 153 23.06 -9.84 -26.39
C LEU A 153 21.91 -9.60 -27.36
N VAL A 154 20.91 -8.78 -26.98
CA VAL A 154 19.79 -8.39 -27.86
C VAL A 154 20.29 -7.63 -29.09
N GLU A 155 21.21 -6.66 -28.92
CA GLU A 155 21.80 -5.94 -30.06
C GLU A 155 22.59 -6.88 -30.98
N THR A 156 23.33 -7.83 -30.40
CA THR A 156 24.07 -8.83 -31.17
C THR A 156 23.13 -9.76 -31.95
N ALA A 157 22.05 -10.21 -31.32
CA ALA A 157 21.01 -11.01 -31.95
C ALA A 157 20.42 -10.29 -33.16
N ARG A 158 20.04 -9.03 -32.94
CA ARG A 158 19.45 -8.14 -33.95
C ARG A 158 20.39 -7.86 -35.13
N ALA A 159 21.66 -7.56 -34.87
CA ALA A 159 22.65 -7.32 -35.91
C ALA A 159 22.85 -8.56 -36.80
N ASN A 160 22.78 -9.76 -36.22
CA ASN A 160 22.81 -11.02 -36.96
C ASN A 160 21.49 -11.28 -37.71
N ASN A 161 20.35 -10.97 -37.10
CA ASN A 161 19.03 -11.12 -37.74
C ASN A 161 18.91 -10.29 -39.02
N ARG A 162 19.36 -9.02 -38.98
CA ARG A 162 19.40 -8.13 -40.15
C ARG A 162 20.27 -8.64 -41.29
N GLN A 163 21.28 -9.46 -40.98
CA GLN A 163 22.15 -10.11 -41.97
C GLN A 163 21.63 -11.49 -42.40
N GLY A 164 20.52 -11.96 -41.83
CA GLY A 164 19.95 -13.28 -42.09
C GLY A 164 20.76 -14.43 -41.46
N PHE A 165 21.64 -14.14 -40.51
CA PHE A 165 22.46 -15.16 -39.86
C PHE A 165 21.68 -15.92 -38.77
N PRO A 166 21.57 -17.26 -38.85
CA PRO A 166 20.82 -18.06 -37.87
C PRO A 166 21.32 -17.92 -36.42
N VAL A 167 22.59 -17.55 -36.24
CA VAL A 167 23.19 -17.35 -34.90
C VAL A 167 22.50 -16.23 -34.10
N GLY A 168 21.79 -15.31 -34.77
CA GLY A 168 21.01 -14.29 -34.09
C GLY A 168 19.97 -14.89 -33.13
N ALA A 169 19.34 -16.01 -33.51
CA ALA A 169 18.35 -16.69 -32.68
C ALA A 169 18.97 -17.27 -31.41
N SER A 170 20.22 -17.74 -31.48
CA SER A 170 20.96 -18.23 -30.30
C SER A 170 21.26 -17.10 -29.32
N TYR A 171 21.72 -15.94 -29.81
CA TYR A 171 21.96 -14.78 -28.95
C TYR A 171 20.68 -14.25 -28.31
N LEU A 172 19.55 -14.26 -29.03
CA LEU A 172 18.27 -13.85 -28.46
C LEU A 172 17.81 -14.81 -27.36
N ARG A 173 17.92 -16.12 -27.59
CA ARG A 173 17.58 -17.13 -26.57
C ARG A 173 18.48 -17.01 -25.34
N GLU A 174 19.76 -16.71 -25.52
CA GLU A 174 20.69 -16.46 -24.41
C GLU A 174 20.31 -15.18 -23.64
N ALA A 175 19.95 -14.10 -24.34
CA ALA A 175 19.46 -12.88 -23.72
C ALA A 175 18.19 -13.14 -22.89
N SER A 176 17.19 -13.82 -23.46
CA SER A 176 15.95 -14.12 -22.76
C SER A 176 16.17 -15.09 -21.60
N ALA A 177 17.06 -16.07 -21.74
CA ALA A 177 17.47 -16.93 -20.63
C ALA A 177 18.08 -16.11 -19.48
N LEU A 178 18.97 -15.14 -19.77
CA LEU A 178 19.52 -14.24 -18.75
C LEU A 178 18.41 -13.40 -18.08
N MET A 179 17.50 -12.84 -18.87
CA MET A 179 16.38 -12.05 -18.35
C MET A 179 15.53 -12.88 -17.39
N ARG A 180 15.14 -14.09 -17.80
CA ARG A 180 14.19 -14.94 -17.06
C ARG A 180 14.79 -15.67 -15.87
N SER A 181 16.05 -16.07 -15.95
CA SER A 181 16.70 -16.86 -14.89
C SER A 181 17.44 -16.02 -13.86
N VAL A 182 17.79 -14.77 -14.20
CA VAL A 182 18.59 -13.90 -13.33
C VAL A 182 17.90 -12.56 -13.06
N ILE A 183 17.55 -11.81 -14.11
CA ILE A 183 17.12 -10.42 -13.95
C ILE A 183 15.70 -10.32 -13.37
N LEU A 184 14.72 -11.01 -13.95
CA LEU A 184 13.33 -11.00 -13.49
C LEU A 184 13.19 -11.56 -12.07
N PRO A 185 13.84 -12.69 -11.68
CA PRO A 185 13.82 -13.15 -10.29
C PRO A 185 14.41 -12.13 -9.30
N ALA A 186 15.47 -11.41 -9.68
CA ALA A 186 16.02 -10.34 -8.84
C ALA A 186 15.02 -9.17 -8.71
N ALA A 187 14.36 -8.77 -9.79
CA ALA A 187 13.32 -7.74 -9.78
C ALA A 187 12.09 -8.16 -8.95
N GLU A 188 11.71 -9.44 -9.01
CA GLU A 188 10.61 -10.02 -8.21
C GLU A 188 10.95 -10.00 -6.73
N GLU A 189 12.15 -10.41 -6.35
CA GLU A 189 12.61 -10.39 -4.96
C GLU A 189 12.75 -8.97 -4.41
N LEU A 190 13.17 -8.01 -5.25
CA LEU A 190 13.19 -6.59 -4.92
C LEU A 190 11.77 -6.09 -4.60
N TYR A 191 10.80 -6.41 -5.45
CA TYR A 191 9.39 -6.07 -5.25
C TYR A 191 8.78 -6.73 -4.00
N ARG A 192 9.05 -8.02 -3.78
CA ARG A 192 8.56 -8.78 -2.63
C ARG A 192 9.09 -8.22 -1.31
N THR A 193 10.40 -7.96 -1.25
CA THR A 193 11.06 -7.41 -0.05
C THR A 193 10.51 -6.03 0.32
N ASP A 194 10.21 -5.19 -0.68
CA ASP A 194 9.64 -3.87 -0.43
C ASP A 194 8.20 -3.97 0.10
N THR A 195 7.39 -4.88 -0.48
CA THR A 195 6.00 -5.12 -0.08
C THR A 195 5.89 -5.67 1.36
N GLU A 196 6.75 -6.63 1.73
CA GLU A 196 6.80 -7.17 3.10
C GLU A 196 7.09 -6.09 4.13
N ARG A 197 7.99 -5.18 3.82
CA ARG A 197 8.40 -4.10 4.73
C ARG A 197 7.29 -3.05 4.91
N VAL A 198 6.54 -2.75 3.84
CA VAL A 198 5.36 -1.88 3.95
C VAL A 198 4.32 -2.52 4.87
N ALA A 199 4.10 -3.84 4.78
CA ALA A 199 3.19 -4.57 5.66
C ALA A 199 3.67 -4.56 7.13
N GLU A 200 4.94 -4.87 7.38
CA GLU A 200 5.52 -4.86 8.74
C GLU A 200 5.41 -3.48 9.42
N GLN A 201 5.65 -2.41 8.65
CA GLN A 201 5.56 -1.05 9.20
C GLN A 201 4.12 -0.57 9.41
N GLN A 202 3.18 -1.02 8.59
CA GLN A 202 1.76 -0.79 8.86
C GLN A 202 1.31 -1.49 10.15
N ASP A 203 1.81 -2.70 10.41
CA ASP A 203 1.49 -3.46 11.61
C ASP A 203 2.11 -2.83 12.88
N ASP A 204 3.37 -2.38 12.82
CA ASP A 204 4.05 -1.68 13.93
C ASP A 204 3.43 -0.30 14.23
N ALA A 205 2.99 0.42 13.19
CA ALA A 205 2.23 1.68 13.32
C ALA A 205 0.79 1.48 13.82
N GLY A 206 0.28 0.24 13.74
CA GLY A 206 -1.09 -0.13 14.04
C GLY A 206 -1.42 -0.35 15.52
N GLY A 207 -0.42 -0.27 16.42
CA GLY A 207 -0.58 -0.56 17.85
C GLY A 207 -1.78 0.16 18.50
N PHE A 208 -2.73 -0.61 19.01
CA PHE A 208 -3.95 -0.10 19.66
C PHE A 208 -3.57 0.85 20.83
N PRO A 209 -4.07 2.10 20.91
CA PRO A 209 -3.64 3.06 21.92
C PRO A 209 -4.27 2.77 23.30
N VAL A 210 -3.86 1.66 23.92
CA VAL A 210 -4.35 1.15 25.20
C VAL A 210 -4.29 2.22 26.29
N LEU A 211 -3.22 3.02 26.32
CA LEU A 211 -3.02 4.04 27.33
C LEU A 211 -4.03 5.19 27.22
N ALA A 212 -4.37 5.63 26.00
CA ALA A 212 -5.40 6.65 25.77
C ALA A 212 -6.79 6.13 26.20
N MET A 213 -7.12 4.88 25.88
CA MET A 213 -8.37 4.23 26.29
C MET A 213 -8.49 4.17 27.83
N LEU A 214 -7.42 3.76 28.51
CA LEU A 214 -7.39 3.68 29.97
C LEU A 214 -7.63 5.04 30.63
N VAL A 215 -7.03 6.11 30.10
CA VAL A 215 -7.21 7.48 30.63
C VAL A 215 -8.65 7.96 30.42
N VAL A 216 -9.26 7.71 29.26
CA VAL A 216 -10.65 8.06 28.97
C VAL A 216 -11.63 7.31 29.89
N VAL A 217 -11.41 6.01 30.08
CA VAL A 217 -12.23 5.19 31.00
C VAL A 217 -12.09 5.69 32.43
N ALA A 218 -10.88 6.04 32.87
CA ALA A 218 -10.64 6.60 34.19
C ALA A 218 -11.36 7.95 34.40
N LEU A 219 -11.37 8.83 33.40
CA LEU A 219 -12.08 10.11 33.46
C LEU A 219 -13.61 9.92 33.56
N LEU A 220 -14.18 9.01 32.77
CA LEU A 220 -15.61 8.69 32.86
C LEU A 220 -15.99 8.13 34.24
N ALA A 221 -15.19 7.21 34.78
CA ALA A 221 -15.40 6.67 36.12
C ALA A 221 -15.32 7.77 37.21
N ALA A 222 -14.38 8.71 37.08
CA ALA A 222 -14.24 9.84 38.00
C ALA A 222 -15.44 10.81 37.93
N LEU A 223 -15.94 11.12 36.73
CA LEU A 223 -17.13 11.96 36.52
C LEU A 223 -18.38 11.33 37.13
N VAL A 224 -18.64 10.06 36.85
CA VAL A 224 -19.80 9.32 37.39
C VAL A 224 -19.72 9.22 38.91
N SER A 225 -18.54 8.91 39.46
CA SER A 225 -18.34 8.83 40.91
C SER A 225 -18.58 10.18 41.60
N THR A 226 -18.11 11.27 40.98
CA THR A 226 -18.29 12.64 41.48
C THR A 226 -19.76 13.06 41.46
N GLN A 227 -20.48 12.78 40.37
CA GLN A 227 -21.92 13.02 40.28
C GLN A 227 -22.68 12.22 41.35
N ARG A 228 -22.39 10.93 41.51
CA ARG A 228 -23.04 10.06 42.51
C ARG A 228 -22.81 10.53 43.94
N TYR A 229 -21.59 11.00 44.24
CA TYR A 229 -21.25 11.59 45.54
C TYR A 229 -22.03 12.88 45.82
N LEU A 230 -22.11 13.78 44.84
CA LEU A 230 -22.85 15.04 44.95
C LEU A 230 -24.35 14.81 45.12
N THR A 231 -24.96 13.91 44.36
CA THR A 231 -26.39 13.58 44.44
C THR A 231 -26.73 12.98 45.80
N ARG A 232 -25.93 12.01 46.30
CA ARG A 232 -26.14 11.41 47.63
C ARG A 232 -25.99 12.38 48.79
N ARG A 233 -25.10 13.38 48.67
CA ARG A 233 -24.81 14.32 49.76
C ARG A 233 -25.72 15.55 49.76
N THR A 234 -26.30 15.92 48.61
CA THR A 234 -27.08 17.16 48.47
C THR A 234 -28.54 16.97 48.07
N ASN A 235 -29.02 15.74 47.84
CA ASN A 235 -30.39 15.40 47.44
C ASN A 235 -30.95 16.17 46.21
N ARG A 236 -30.10 16.91 45.47
CA ARG A 236 -30.45 17.55 44.20
C ARG A 236 -30.00 16.68 43.04
N VAL A 237 -30.85 16.60 42.02
CA VAL A 237 -30.86 15.48 41.08
C VAL A 237 -29.66 15.51 40.12
N LEU A 238 -29.23 16.67 39.60
CA LEU A 238 -28.10 16.77 38.64
C LEU A 238 -27.37 18.13 38.69
N ASN A 239 -26.04 18.13 38.55
CA ASN A 239 -25.22 19.34 38.35
C ASN A 239 -25.02 19.57 36.85
N VAL A 240 -25.61 20.65 36.32
CA VAL A 240 -25.66 20.95 34.88
C VAL A 240 -24.26 21.03 34.25
N GLY A 241 -23.28 21.61 34.96
CA GLY A 241 -21.90 21.71 34.46
C GLY A 241 -21.18 20.37 34.36
N LEU A 242 -21.37 19.48 35.34
CA LEU A 242 -20.83 18.12 35.29
C LEU A 242 -21.52 17.25 34.24
N VAL A 243 -22.82 17.45 34.01
CA VAL A 243 -23.55 16.78 32.92
C VAL A 243 -23.00 17.23 31.57
N LEU A 244 -22.80 18.53 31.36
CA LEU A 244 -22.20 19.07 30.13
C LEU A 244 -20.83 18.44 29.85
N ALA A 245 -19.97 18.33 30.87
CA ALA A 245 -18.66 17.70 30.73
C ALA A 245 -18.77 16.20 30.39
N THR A 246 -19.71 15.49 31.00
CA THR A 246 -19.92 14.06 30.72
C THR A 246 -20.45 13.83 29.31
N VAL A 247 -21.36 14.69 28.84
CA VAL A 247 -21.89 14.64 27.47
C VAL A 247 -20.80 14.97 26.45
N ALA A 248 -19.96 15.98 26.70
CA ALA A 248 -18.87 16.34 25.80
C ALA A 248 -17.84 15.20 25.65
N ILE A 249 -17.41 14.59 26.77
CA ILE A 249 -16.53 13.42 26.73
C ILE A 249 -17.23 12.23 26.06
N GLY A 250 -18.51 11.99 26.36
CA GLY A 250 -19.30 10.92 25.74
C GLY A 250 -19.41 11.06 24.23
N ILE A 251 -19.64 12.27 23.72
CA ILE A 251 -19.64 12.56 22.28
C ILE A 251 -18.26 12.26 21.68
N GLY A 252 -17.17 12.66 22.33
CA GLY A 252 -15.82 12.36 21.87
C GLY A 252 -15.56 10.86 21.76
N VAL A 253 -15.94 10.08 22.78
CA VAL A 253 -15.80 8.62 22.77
C VAL A 253 -16.64 8.00 21.66
N LEU A 254 -17.91 8.40 21.54
CA LEU A 254 -18.82 7.81 20.57
C LEU A 254 -18.41 8.18 19.13
N TRP A 255 -17.90 9.39 18.93
CA TRP A 255 -17.31 9.81 17.66
C TRP A 255 -16.03 9.04 17.33
N SER A 256 -15.13 8.84 18.31
CA SER A 256 -13.94 8.00 18.12
C SER A 256 -14.31 6.56 17.77
N VAL A 257 -15.28 5.96 18.47
CA VAL A 257 -15.75 4.59 18.18
C VAL A 257 -16.36 4.53 16.78
N ALA A 258 -17.21 5.49 16.40
CA ALA A 258 -17.80 5.54 15.07
C ALA A 258 -16.72 5.69 13.98
N ALA A 259 -15.76 6.58 14.16
CA ALA A 259 -14.67 6.79 13.22
C ALA A 259 -13.72 5.59 13.12
N LEU A 260 -13.41 4.93 14.25
CA LEU A 260 -12.64 3.68 14.26
C LEU A 260 -13.41 2.53 13.61
N THR A 261 -14.73 2.49 13.74
CA THR A 261 -15.58 1.48 13.10
C THR A 261 -15.61 1.71 11.58
N VAL A 262 -15.83 2.95 11.14
CA VAL A 262 -15.76 3.33 9.72
C VAL A 262 -14.38 3.02 9.15
N GLN A 263 -13.30 3.38 9.87
CA GLN A 263 -11.94 3.01 9.51
C GLN A 263 -11.76 1.49 9.41
N SER A 264 -12.26 0.72 10.38
CA SER A 264 -12.10 -0.74 10.39
C SER A 264 -12.89 -1.42 9.28
N VAL A 265 -14.06 -0.89 8.90
CA VAL A 265 -14.87 -1.39 7.79
C VAL A 265 -14.22 -1.05 6.44
N LEU A 266 -13.75 0.18 6.26
CA LEU A 266 -13.09 0.62 5.02
C LEU A 266 -11.73 -0.06 4.84
N ILE A 267 -10.94 -0.22 5.91
CA ILE A 267 -9.66 -0.93 5.87
C ILE A 267 -9.87 -2.44 5.76
N GLY A 268 -10.86 -3.02 6.46
CA GLY A 268 -11.15 -4.45 6.38
C GLY A 268 -11.59 -4.87 4.97
N ALA A 269 -12.47 -4.10 4.35
CA ALA A 269 -12.85 -4.31 2.95
C ALA A 269 -11.65 -4.10 1.99
N GLY A 270 -10.80 -3.09 2.23
CA GLY A 270 -9.63 -2.82 1.39
C GLY A 270 -8.46 -3.81 1.54
N LYS A 271 -8.30 -4.43 2.71
CA LYS A 271 -7.18 -5.34 3.03
C LYS A 271 -7.44 -6.77 2.54
N ASP A 272 -8.67 -7.26 2.67
CA ASP A 272 -9.03 -8.62 2.24
C ASP A 272 -9.35 -8.68 0.74
N ASP A 273 -10.11 -7.74 0.18
CA ASP A 273 -10.49 -7.82 -1.25
C ASP A 273 -9.50 -7.08 -2.17
N GLY A 274 -9.12 -5.83 -1.85
CA GLY A 274 -8.36 -4.98 -2.77
C GLY A 274 -6.87 -5.34 -2.94
N THR A 275 -6.19 -5.69 -1.85
CA THR A 275 -4.75 -6.04 -1.89
C THR A 275 -4.53 -7.40 -2.55
N GLU A 276 -5.41 -8.37 -2.27
CA GLU A 276 -5.40 -9.70 -2.89
C GLU A 276 -5.70 -9.61 -4.39
N GLN A 277 -6.69 -8.80 -4.80
CA GLN A 277 -6.99 -8.55 -6.22
C GLN A 277 -5.81 -7.92 -6.96
N VAL A 278 -5.13 -6.94 -6.38
CA VAL A 278 -3.93 -6.32 -7.01
C VAL A 278 -2.81 -7.36 -7.16
N ASP A 279 -2.55 -8.17 -6.14
CA ASP A 279 -1.51 -9.20 -6.20
C ASP A 279 -1.81 -10.25 -7.29
N LEU A 280 -3.05 -10.75 -7.34
CA LEU A 280 -3.50 -11.68 -8.37
C LEU A 280 -3.41 -11.10 -9.78
N LEU A 281 -3.82 -9.84 -9.98
CA LEU A 281 -3.72 -9.16 -11.27
C LEU A 281 -2.27 -8.92 -11.70
N VAL A 282 -1.38 -8.60 -10.75
CA VAL A 282 0.05 -8.48 -11.02
C VAL A 282 0.62 -9.84 -11.43
N LYS A 283 0.32 -10.91 -10.69
CA LYS A 283 0.72 -12.28 -11.05
C LYS A 283 0.21 -12.69 -12.43
N ALA A 284 -1.05 -12.37 -12.74
CA ALA A 284 -1.66 -12.58 -14.04
C ALA A 284 -0.88 -11.88 -15.15
N ARG A 285 -0.63 -10.57 -15.03
CA ARG A 285 0.14 -9.80 -16.01
C ARG A 285 1.55 -10.33 -16.20
N ILE A 286 2.22 -10.71 -15.11
CA ILE A 286 3.54 -11.32 -15.15
C ILE A 286 3.52 -12.64 -15.94
N ALA A 287 2.56 -13.51 -15.67
CA ALA A 287 2.42 -14.78 -16.39
C ALA A 287 2.11 -14.55 -17.87
N ALA A 288 1.24 -13.58 -18.19
CA ALA A 288 0.92 -13.21 -19.56
C ALA A 288 2.17 -12.77 -20.34
N LEU A 289 2.98 -11.88 -19.77
CA LEU A 289 4.21 -11.38 -20.41
C LEU A 289 5.25 -12.49 -20.62
N LYS A 290 5.45 -13.36 -19.62
CA LYS A 290 6.35 -14.53 -19.75
C LYS A 290 5.86 -15.49 -20.82
N ALA A 291 4.57 -15.83 -20.81
CA ALA A 291 3.96 -16.70 -21.80
C ALA A 291 4.03 -16.10 -23.21
N ARG A 292 3.85 -14.78 -23.39
CA ARG A 292 4.03 -14.13 -24.70
C ARG A 292 5.46 -14.25 -25.22
N ALA A 293 6.43 -14.11 -24.35
CA ALA A 293 7.82 -14.33 -24.71
C ALA A 293 8.06 -15.81 -25.07
N ASP A 294 7.46 -16.77 -24.34
CA ASP A 294 7.53 -18.20 -24.66
C ASP A 294 6.94 -18.55 -26.02
N GLU A 295 5.70 -18.13 -26.27
CA GLU A 295 5.01 -18.27 -27.56
C GLU A 295 5.93 -17.81 -28.69
N THR A 296 6.53 -16.65 -28.53
CA THR A 296 7.42 -16.07 -29.53
C THR A 296 8.71 -16.90 -29.70
N LEU A 297 9.31 -17.34 -28.59
CA LEU A 297 10.53 -18.15 -28.62
C LEU A 297 10.30 -19.56 -29.18
N THR A 298 9.08 -20.11 -29.14
CA THR A 298 8.76 -21.36 -29.84
C THR A 298 9.09 -21.25 -31.34
N LEU A 299 8.74 -20.13 -31.96
CA LEU A 299 9.00 -19.85 -33.38
C LEU A 299 10.47 -19.48 -33.62
N VAL A 300 11.10 -18.71 -32.72
CA VAL A 300 12.53 -18.35 -32.83
C VAL A 300 13.43 -19.60 -32.78
N ALA A 301 13.06 -20.60 -31.97
CA ALA A 301 13.84 -21.82 -31.79
C ALA A 301 13.79 -22.80 -32.98
N ARG A 302 12.95 -22.56 -33.99
CA ARG A 302 12.86 -23.33 -35.26
C ARG A 302 13.02 -24.85 -35.08
N GLY A 303 12.15 -25.45 -34.28
CA GLY A 303 12.11 -26.90 -34.03
C GLY A 303 12.68 -27.34 -32.68
N ASP A 304 13.34 -26.46 -31.92
CA ASP A 304 13.80 -26.68 -30.53
C ASP A 304 12.91 -25.93 -29.51
N GLY A 305 11.65 -25.65 -29.87
CA GLY A 305 10.74 -24.81 -29.10
C GLY A 305 9.94 -25.51 -27.99
N GLY A 306 10.08 -26.84 -27.84
CA GLY A 306 9.19 -27.63 -26.98
C GLY A 306 9.23 -27.28 -25.49
N GLY A 307 10.35 -26.75 -24.99
CA GLY A 307 10.45 -26.25 -23.61
C GLY A 307 9.63 -24.98 -23.40
N TYR A 308 9.71 -24.03 -24.34
CA TYR A 308 8.93 -22.78 -24.29
C TYR A 308 7.43 -23.07 -24.38
N GLU A 309 7.02 -24.03 -25.22
CA GLU A 309 5.62 -24.45 -25.31
C GLU A 309 5.07 -24.99 -23.98
N GLN A 310 5.85 -25.81 -23.27
CA GLN A 310 5.43 -26.34 -21.97
C GLN A 310 5.29 -25.22 -20.93
N GLU A 311 6.20 -24.25 -20.94
CA GLU A 311 6.12 -23.09 -20.04
C GLU A 311 4.94 -22.18 -20.39
N PHE A 312 4.67 -21.95 -21.68
CA PHE A 312 3.48 -21.26 -22.16
C PHE A 312 2.20 -21.89 -21.62
N ILE A 313 2.03 -23.21 -21.78
CA ILE A 313 0.83 -23.93 -21.31
C ILE A 313 0.68 -23.79 -19.80
N LEU A 314 1.77 -23.93 -19.05
CA LEU A 314 1.75 -23.79 -17.59
C LEU A 314 1.33 -22.38 -17.15
N LEU A 315 1.90 -21.35 -17.76
CA LEU A 315 1.65 -19.96 -17.41
C LEU A 315 0.26 -19.50 -17.85
N SER A 316 -0.18 -19.86 -19.05
CA SER A 316 -1.53 -19.58 -19.56
C SER A 316 -2.62 -20.25 -18.73
N SER A 317 -2.41 -21.50 -18.32
CA SER A 317 -3.34 -22.22 -17.44
C SER A 317 -3.46 -21.56 -16.05
N ARG A 318 -2.36 -21.05 -15.48
CA ARG A 318 -2.42 -20.27 -14.22
C ARG A 318 -3.11 -18.92 -14.39
N LEU A 319 -2.84 -18.24 -15.50
CA LEU A 319 -3.42 -16.94 -15.83
C LEU A 319 -4.93 -17.02 -16.03
N ALA A 320 -5.38 -17.88 -16.93
CA ALA A 320 -6.75 -17.90 -17.45
C ALA A 320 -7.38 -19.29 -17.53
N GLY A 321 -6.73 -20.35 -17.02
CA GLY A 321 -7.19 -21.73 -17.21
C GLY A 321 -7.04 -22.22 -18.65
N ASP A 322 -7.27 -23.52 -18.87
CA ASP A 322 -7.03 -24.16 -20.18
C ASP A 322 -7.96 -23.67 -21.30
N ASP A 323 -9.13 -23.12 -20.94
CA ASP A 323 -10.14 -22.59 -21.87
C ASP A 323 -10.23 -21.05 -21.84
N GLY A 324 -9.32 -20.38 -21.13
CA GLY A 324 -9.34 -18.93 -20.93
C GLY A 324 -10.42 -18.44 -19.94
N SER A 325 -11.17 -19.34 -19.28
CA SER A 325 -12.27 -18.99 -18.37
C SER A 325 -11.97 -19.25 -16.88
N GLY A 326 -10.75 -19.67 -16.53
CA GLY A 326 -10.29 -20.00 -15.19
C GLY A 326 -9.09 -19.16 -14.70
N GLY A 327 -8.23 -19.78 -13.88
CA GLY A 327 -7.00 -19.16 -13.38
C GLY A 327 -7.23 -17.96 -12.45
N TRP A 328 -6.17 -17.15 -12.29
CA TRP A 328 -6.21 -15.92 -11.48
C TRP A 328 -7.21 -14.90 -12.00
N LEU A 329 -7.45 -14.83 -13.32
CA LEU A 329 -8.48 -13.94 -13.89
C LEU A 329 -9.89 -14.28 -13.38
N ALA A 330 -10.23 -15.57 -13.30
CA ALA A 330 -11.52 -16.00 -12.76
C ALA A 330 -11.64 -15.74 -11.25
N GLU A 331 -10.55 -15.91 -10.50
CA GLU A 331 -10.49 -15.63 -9.05
C GLU A 331 -10.74 -14.15 -8.75
N VAL A 332 -10.07 -13.25 -9.48
CA VAL A 332 -10.30 -11.80 -9.36
C VAL A 332 -11.72 -11.45 -9.81
N LYS A 333 -12.22 -12.04 -10.90
CA LYS A 333 -13.58 -11.79 -11.38
C LYS A 333 -14.65 -12.17 -10.36
N ALA A 334 -14.43 -13.26 -9.60
CA ALA A 334 -15.36 -13.74 -8.59
C ALA A 334 -15.44 -12.83 -7.35
N THR A 335 -14.37 -12.09 -7.06
CA THR A 335 -14.30 -11.16 -5.91
C THR A 335 -14.56 -9.71 -6.32
N ALA A 336 -14.41 -9.36 -7.60
CA ALA A 336 -14.69 -8.02 -8.11
C ALA A 336 -16.18 -7.67 -7.95
N THR A 337 -16.45 -6.45 -7.47
CA THR A 337 -17.84 -5.98 -7.32
C THR A 337 -18.47 -5.72 -8.69
N ASP A 338 -19.62 -6.33 -8.95
CA ASP A 338 -20.37 -6.17 -10.20
C ASP A 338 -20.66 -4.69 -10.52
N GLY A 339 -20.53 -4.34 -11.80
CA GLY A 339 -20.78 -2.98 -12.30
C GLY A 339 -19.65 -1.97 -12.05
N THR A 340 -18.56 -2.37 -11.41
CA THR A 340 -17.34 -1.55 -11.28
C THR A 340 -16.50 -1.55 -12.55
N ARG A 341 -15.66 -0.52 -12.72
CA ARG A 341 -14.68 -0.45 -13.81
C ARG A 341 -13.68 -1.60 -13.73
N LEU A 342 -13.23 -1.96 -12.52
CA LEU A 342 -12.40 -3.14 -12.28
C LEU A 342 -13.03 -4.42 -12.85
N ALA A 343 -14.30 -4.71 -12.51
CA ALA A 343 -14.99 -5.91 -13.02
C ALA A 343 -15.10 -5.91 -14.56
N SER A 344 -15.27 -4.73 -15.17
CA SER A 344 -15.31 -4.60 -16.64
C SER A 344 -13.95 -4.86 -17.29
N GLU A 345 -12.85 -4.32 -16.73
CA GLU A 345 -11.50 -4.52 -17.26
C GLU A 345 -11.04 -5.97 -17.07
N VAL A 346 -11.37 -6.61 -15.93
CA VAL A 346 -11.08 -8.03 -15.69
C VAL A 346 -11.85 -8.93 -16.67
N SER A 347 -13.10 -8.60 -16.97
CA SER A 347 -13.89 -9.34 -17.95
C SER A 347 -13.31 -9.19 -19.36
N ALA A 348 -12.92 -7.97 -19.74
CA ALA A 348 -12.29 -7.72 -21.04
C ALA A 348 -10.90 -8.37 -21.17
N ALA A 349 -10.13 -8.43 -20.07
CA ALA A 349 -8.89 -9.18 -20.00
C ALA A 349 -9.15 -10.69 -20.22
N GLN A 350 -10.18 -11.25 -19.58
CA GLN A 350 -10.57 -12.65 -19.78
C GLN A 350 -10.95 -12.95 -21.24
N ASP A 351 -11.78 -12.09 -21.85
CA ASP A 351 -12.17 -12.24 -23.26
C ASP A 351 -10.97 -12.13 -24.21
N SER A 352 -10.01 -11.27 -23.88
CA SER A 352 -8.75 -11.11 -24.64
C SER A 352 -7.82 -12.31 -24.46
N ALA A 353 -7.76 -12.89 -23.25
CA ALA A 353 -7.04 -14.13 -22.99
C ALA A 353 -7.59 -15.28 -23.82
N VAL A 354 -8.92 -15.45 -23.87
CA VAL A 354 -9.56 -16.47 -24.73
C VAL A 354 -9.17 -16.30 -26.20
N GLN A 355 -9.19 -15.08 -26.71
CA GLN A 355 -8.78 -14.79 -28.09
C GLN A 355 -7.30 -15.11 -28.32
N TRP A 356 -6.44 -14.72 -27.39
CA TRP A 356 -5.00 -14.97 -27.49
C TRP A 356 -4.67 -16.46 -27.45
N LEU A 357 -5.30 -17.25 -26.56
CA LEU A 357 -5.09 -18.70 -26.49
C LEU A 357 -5.56 -19.42 -27.76
N ARG A 358 -6.62 -18.94 -28.41
CA ARG A 358 -7.05 -19.45 -29.73
C ARG A 358 -6.04 -19.12 -30.82
N ALA A 359 -5.62 -17.85 -30.91
CA ALA A 359 -4.62 -17.42 -31.88
C ALA A 359 -3.29 -18.17 -31.68
N HIS A 360 -2.90 -18.44 -30.43
CA HIS A 360 -1.75 -19.28 -30.11
C HIS A 360 -1.90 -20.69 -30.67
N ALA A 361 -3.05 -21.35 -30.45
CA ALA A 361 -3.30 -22.68 -30.97
C ALA A 361 -3.21 -22.71 -32.51
N ASP A 362 -3.75 -21.69 -33.19
CA ASP A 362 -3.66 -21.54 -34.64
C ASP A 362 -2.21 -21.33 -35.11
N VAL A 363 -1.40 -20.53 -34.38
CA VAL A 363 0.04 -20.37 -34.62
C VAL A 363 0.76 -21.72 -34.51
N ARG A 364 0.46 -22.52 -33.47
CA ARG A 364 1.06 -23.85 -33.28
C ARG A 364 0.64 -24.83 -34.37
N GLU A 365 -0.61 -24.80 -34.81
CA GLU A 365 -1.08 -25.64 -35.91
C GLU A 365 -0.30 -25.35 -37.20
N LEU A 366 -0.15 -24.07 -37.56
CA LEU A 366 0.64 -23.65 -38.73
C LEU A 366 2.12 -24.05 -38.61
N ASP A 367 2.74 -23.81 -37.45
CA ASP A 367 4.16 -24.17 -37.22
C ASP A 367 4.37 -25.69 -37.30
N ASN A 368 3.48 -26.48 -36.70
CA ASN A 368 3.54 -27.94 -36.73
C ASN A 368 3.26 -28.52 -38.12
N ALA A 369 2.46 -27.83 -38.96
CA ALA A 369 2.21 -28.19 -40.35
C ALA A 369 3.38 -27.84 -41.29
N GLY A 370 4.35 -27.04 -40.81
CA GLY A 370 5.49 -26.57 -41.59
C GLY A 370 5.28 -25.22 -42.28
N ASP A 371 4.13 -24.57 -42.07
CA ASP A 371 3.77 -23.27 -42.64
C ASP A 371 4.33 -22.11 -41.79
N TYR A 372 5.64 -22.15 -41.55
CA TYR A 372 6.36 -21.23 -40.66
C TYR A 372 6.13 -19.75 -40.97
N GLY A 373 6.07 -19.39 -42.26
CA GLY A 373 5.85 -18.00 -42.66
C GLY A 373 4.50 -17.45 -42.22
N ASP A 374 3.45 -18.27 -42.29
CA ASP A 374 2.11 -17.89 -41.87
C ASP A 374 1.95 -17.97 -40.34
N ALA A 375 2.61 -18.93 -39.69
CA ALA A 375 2.71 -18.99 -38.23
C ALA A 375 3.34 -17.70 -37.68
N VAL A 376 4.46 -17.26 -38.24
CA VAL A 376 5.12 -16.00 -37.86
C VAL A 376 4.22 -14.81 -38.10
N ARG A 377 3.58 -14.71 -39.28
CA ARG A 377 2.68 -13.61 -39.62
C ARG A 377 1.52 -13.52 -38.62
N LEU A 378 0.87 -14.63 -38.30
CA LEU A 378 -0.21 -14.69 -37.33
C LEU A 378 0.26 -14.31 -35.91
N ALA A 379 1.50 -14.66 -35.57
CA ALA A 379 2.07 -14.39 -34.26
C ALA A 379 2.42 -12.90 -34.03
N ILE A 380 2.85 -12.16 -35.06
CA ILE A 380 3.45 -10.82 -34.91
C ILE A 380 2.75 -9.69 -35.69
N ASP A 381 1.86 -9.99 -36.64
CA ASP A 381 1.21 -8.96 -37.43
C ASP A 381 0.20 -8.14 -36.60
N GLY A 382 0.60 -6.93 -36.22
CA GLY A 382 -0.24 -5.99 -35.47
C GLY A 382 -1.42 -5.43 -36.25
N GLY A 383 -1.50 -5.68 -37.56
CA GLY A 383 -2.63 -5.32 -38.41
C GLY A 383 -3.72 -6.38 -38.50
N ASN A 384 -3.48 -7.61 -38.00
CA ASN A 384 -4.45 -8.70 -38.03
C ASN A 384 -5.30 -8.71 -36.74
N PRO A 385 -6.60 -8.37 -36.81
CA PRO A 385 -7.48 -8.36 -35.63
C PRO A 385 -7.58 -9.72 -34.93
N ASP A 386 -7.42 -10.81 -35.69
CA ASP A 386 -7.48 -12.18 -35.19
C ASP A 386 -6.08 -12.73 -34.84
N GLY A 387 -5.04 -11.89 -34.90
CA GLY A 387 -3.64 -12.28 -34.65
C GLY A 387 -3.28 -12.33 -33.17
N ALA A 388 -2.30 -13.17 -32.83
CA ALA A 388 -1.86 -13.38 -31.45
C ALA A 388 -1.28 -12.10 -30.84
N ALA A 389 -0.57 -11.29 -31.64
CA ALA A 389 -0.04 -10.00 -31.19
C ALA A 389 -1.14 -9.04 -30.74
N VAL A 390 -2.21 -8.89 -31.53
CA VAL A 390 -3.31 -7.96 -31.23
C VAL A 390 -4.09 -8.42 -30.00
N ALA A 391 -4.42 -9.71 -29.93
CA ALA A 391 -5.12 -10.28 -28.77
C ALA A 391 -4.29 -10.15 -27.47
N PHE A 392 -2.98 -10.39 -27.55
CA PHE A 392 -2.07 -10.21 -26.41
C PHE A 392 -1.98 -8.74 -25.96
N VAL A 393 -1.85 -7.79 -26.89
CA VAL A 393 -1.80 -6.36 -26.56
C VAL A 393 -3.08 -5.93 -25.84
N ALA A 394 -4.25 -6.36 -26.32
CA ALA A 394 -5.52 -6.10 -25.65
C ALA A 394 -5.56 -6.69 -24.23
N LEU A 395 -5.11 -7.93 -24.07
CA LEU A 395 -4.99 -8.58 -22.76
C LEU A 395 -4.08 -7.77 -21.80
N ASP A 396 -2.89 -7.37 -22.25
CA ASP A 396 -1.96 -6.60 -21.41
C ASP A 396 -2.52 -5.22 -21.03
N ASP A 397 -3.19 -4.55 -21.96
CA ASP A 397 -3.82 -3.25 -21.70
C ASP A 397 -4.97 -3.36 -20.69
N HIS A 398 -5.84 -4.36 -20.81
CA HIS A 398 -6.91 -4.59 -19.84
C HIS A 398 -6.37 -5.02 -18.47
N LEU A 399 -5.32 -5.86 -18.43
CA LEU A 399 -4.65 -6.20 -17.17
C LEU A 399 -4.02 -4.97 -16.52
N ARG A 400 -3.37 -4.09 -17.30
CA ARG A 400 -2.81 -2.84 -16.79
C ARG A 400 -3.91 -1.92 -16.24
N ALA A 401 -4.99 -1.72 -17.01
CA ALA A 401 -6.12 -0.92 -16.58
C ALA A 401 -6.77 -1.49 -15.30
N ALA A 402 -6.97 -2.80 -15.22
CA ALA A 402 -7.49 -3.45 -14.02
C ALA A 402 -6.59 -3.24 -12.79
N ILE A 403 -5.26 -3.35 -12.95
CA ILE A 403 -4.33 -3.08 -11.85
C ILE A 403 -4.41 -1.62 -11.40
N ASP A 404 -4.47 -0.68 -12.34
CA ASP A 404 -4.55 0.75 -12.03
C ASP A 404 -5.87 1.10 -11.33
N GLU A 405 -6.99 0.52 -11.75
CA GLU A 405 -8.30 0.67 -11.08
C GLU A 405 -8.31 0.06 -9.67
N ALA A 406 -7.78 -1.14 -9.50
CA ALA A 406 -7.70 -1.79 -8.19
C ALA A 406 -6.83 -0.97 -7.21
N ARG A 407 -5.73 -0.37 -7.71
CA ARG A 407 -4.89 0.55 -6.94
C ARG A 407 -5.59 1.84 -6.58
N GLN A 408 -6.29 2.45 -7.54
CA GLN A 408 -7.02 3.68 -7.32
C GLN A 408 -8.12 3.48 -6.28
N SER A 409 -8.88 2.38 -6.36
CA SER A 409 -9.88 2.02 -5.35
C SER A 409 -9.25 1.88 -3.97
N PHE A 410 -8.14 1.16 -3.86
CA PHE A 410 -7.41 1.03 -2.60
C PHE A 410 -6.94 2.38 -2.03
N PHE A 411 -6.42 3.26 -2.89
CA PHE A 411 -5.98 4.60 -2.50
C PHE A 411 -7.16 5.47 -2.05
N ASP A 412 -8.29 5.41 -2.75
CA ASP A 412 -9.50 6.15 -2.43
C ASP A 412 -10.12 5.68 -1.11
N ASP A 413 -10.17 4.37 -0.87
CA ASP A 413 -10.65 3.77 0.38
C ASP A 413 -9.73 4.13 1.56
N THR A 414 -8.42 4.06 1.36
CA THR A 414 -7.42 4.47 2.38
C THR A 414 -7.51 5.97 2.67
N THR A 415 -7.69 6.79 1.64
CA THR A 415 -7.84 8.25 1.78
C THR A 415 -9.16 8.59 2.47
N ALA A 416 -10.25 7.89 2.15
CA ALA A 416 -11.55 8.07 2.80
C ALA A 416 -11.48 7.67 4.28
N ALA A 417 -10.83 6.54 4.60
CA ALA A 417 -10.56 6.11 5.96
C ALA A 417 -9.72 7.14 6.73
N SER A 418 -8.70 7.73 6.09
CA SER A 418 -7.88 8.80 6.67
C SER A 418 -8.69 10.07 6.92
N ARG A 419 -9.50 10.52 5.95
CA ARG A 419 -10.39 11.69 6.11
C ARG A 419 -11.37 11.52 7.26
N ALA A 420 -11.87 10.30 7.50
CA ALA A 420 -12.75 10.01 8.63
C ALA A 420 -12.09 10.30 9.99
N LEU A 421 -10.75 10.29 10.08
CA LEU A 421 -9.98 10.58 11.29
C LEU A 421 -9.54 12.05 11.41
N THR A 422 -9.45 12.79 10.30
CA THR A 422 -8.88 14.15 10.28
C THR A 422 -9.53 15.12 11.26
N LEU A 423 -10.84 15.00 11.48
CA LEU A 423 -11.59 15.87 12.38
C LEU A 423 -11.58 15.42 13.84
N LEU A 424 -11.07 14.22 14.17
CA LEU A 424 -11.04 13.73 15.55
C LEU A 424 -10.10 14.56 16.43
N ALA A 425 -8.89 14.87 15.96
CA ALA A 425 -7.92 15.65 16.73
C ALA A 425 -8.44 17.05 17.10
N PRO A 426 -8.89 17.91 16.15
CA PRO A 426 -9.48 19.20 16.50
C PRO A 426 -10.80 19.04 17.27
N GLY A 427 -11.59 18.00 16.98
CA GLY A 427 -12.81 17.66 17.71
C GLY A 427 -12.58 17.41 19.19
N TRP A 428 -11.59 16.60 19.55
CA TRP A 428 -11.22 16.31 20.93
C TRP A 428 -10.68 17.54 21.67
N ILE A 429 -9.97 18.44 20.99
CA ILE A 429 -9.53 19.72 21.58
C ILE A 429 -10.74 20.57 21.96
N VAL A 430 -11.70 20.73 21.05
CA VAL A 430 -12.92 21.51 21.30
C VAL A 430 -13.76 20.89 22.42
N LEU A 431 -13.98 19.58 22.37
CA LEU A 431 -14.74 18.85 23.40
C LEU A 431 -14.05 18.90 24.77
N GLY A 432 -12.71 18.84 24.80
CA GLY A 432 -11.92 18.99 26.02
C GLY A 432 -12.08 20.38 26.65
N VAL A 433 -12.09 21.44 25.84
CA VAL A 433 -12.34 22.82 26.31
C VAL A 433 -13.77 22.94 26.87
N VAL A 434 -14.78 22.41 26.18
CA VAL A 434 -16.17 22.41 26.64
C VAL A 434 -16.30 21.65 27.97
N ALA A 435 -15.66 20.50 28.09
CA ALA A 435 -15.67 19.71 29.32
C ALA A 435 -15.00 20.44 30.49
N ALA A 436 -13.84 21.07 30.26
CA ALA A 436 -13.15 21.86 31.27
C ALA A 436 -13.98 23.06 31.75
N LEU A 437 -14.64 23.77 30.82
CA LEU A 437 -15.55 24.87 31.15
C LEU A 437 -16.79 24.38 31.94
N GLY A 438 -17.35 23.23 31.56
CA GLY A 438 -18.47 22.60 32.27
C GLY A 438 -18.12 22.21 33.72
N VAL A 439 -16.96 21.57 33.93
CA VAL A 439 -16.45 21.25 35.28
C VAL A 439 -16.26 22.52 36.10
N GLY A 440 -15.65 23.56 35.51
CA GLY A 440 -15.42 24.85 36.18
C GLY A 440 -16.71 25.55 36.59
N ALA A 441 -17.69 25.65 35.68
CA ALA A 441 -18.98 26.28 35.93
C ALA A 441 -19.79 25.54 37.00
N GLY A 442 -19.90 24.21 36.88
CA GLY A 442 -20.69 23.38 37.79
C GLY A 442 -20.17 23.39 39.23
N ILE A 443 -18.87 23.58 39.43
CA ILE A 443 -18.27 23.64 40.77
C ILE A 443 -18.32 25.05 41.33
N ARG A 444 -18.14 26.09 40.49
CA ARG A 444 -18.23 27.49 40.92
C ARG A 444 -19.63 27.87 41.39
N GLU A 445 -20.67 27.34 40.76
CA GLU A 445 -22.06 27.52 41.19
C GLU A 445 -22.29 26.93 42.59
N ARG A 446 -21.74 25.74 42.86
CA ARG A 446 -21.79 25.11 44.19
C ARG A 446 -20.99 25.84 45.25
N LEU A 447 -19.82 26.37 44.92
CA LEU A 447 -19.01 27.15 45.87
C LEU A 447 -19.69 28.48 46.27
N ARG A 448 -20.55 29.03 45.41
CA ARG A 448 -21.37 30.22 45.72
C ARG A 448 -22.53 29.93 46.65
N GLU A 449 -23.09 28.73 46.64
CA GLU A 449 -24.19 28.33 47.56
C GLU A 449 -23.71 28.15 49.02
N TYR A 450 -22.40 28.05 49.27
CA TYR A 450 -21.80 27.88 50.61
C TYR A 450 -21.17 29.16 51.20
N ARG A 451 -21.21 30.27 50.46
CA ARG A 451 -20.89 31.61 50.97
C ARG A 451 -22.17 32.34 51.28
#